data_AF-A0A1G2Y1A2-F1
#
_entry.id   AF-A0A1G2Y1A2-F1
#
_cell.length_a   1.000
_cell.length_b   1.000
_cell.length_c   1.000
_cell.angle_alpha   90.00
_cell.angle_beta   90.00
_cell.angle_gamma   90.00
#
_symmetry.space_group_name_H-M   'P 1'
#
loop_
_entity.id
_entity.type
_entity.pdbx_description
1 polymer ?
#
loop_
_entity_poly.entity_id
_entity_poly.type
_entity_poly.pdbx_seq_one_letter_code
_entity_poly.pdbx_strand_id
1 'polypeptide(L)'
;MLKMENKLNKNGSVLILVVVAMMIMSVFGAGMLAIAYGTRQQAIKQKNETAALLAAEAGYEKAVFWMSQQQDMLTTLYNGSPGTTGTLNFTGADCDYTINFYAFIKARPVYRIVSNGHSGMFNRTVDTLVMQAISGWAMGKCRVPTGSSSTSAVNYVDGEIIDMPLQINKLLGESSDEKDIYIIGNPQFLQPVAMGESRYTTGGSDKYSTVMGLFQQGIYFNQPDSRVVDEATVQSKVNRFRDSTAAAYRFTPTAVASVTNGMPAVHLEFFVDANNIGKVRITNNCTVKGYKQSSDGRTYDFKIVPGSGGANYQRYNIYSYHLMPQNADSTGERVIRQIDQTYVTQSFGGVESQPGGQIFVNGNVIIGSSDPALSGTLNKVKEKITVVATGNIWIANSLEVDGAHNADGKPSGSNQNVLGLISQSVIKVVDPGMSRYSTGGTNNYPGPPTSVPSGTVYVPIGIHQSGSSNVYDRLLPHDMVVEAALTVGGGGWGAENVARGYYGGRREFINGQQDNLILRGAITEACRGVVGITGSDGYLKFYYLDSRLLEGVLPGDFWLQGKYIPAPAGWRDYRN
;
A
#
# COMPACT_ATOMS: atom_id res chain seq x y z
N MET A 1 -95.81 -37.74 64.94
CA MET A 1 -95.58 -37.44 63.52
C MET A 1 -94.93 -36.06 63.46
N LEU A 2 -93.65 -36.02 63.07
CA LEU A 2 -92.79 -34.84 63.07
C LEU A 2 -93.23 -33.80 62.03
N LYS A 3 -93.07 -32.51 62.36
CA LYS A 3 -92.50 -31.52 61.43
C LYS A 3 -91.98 -30.30 62.20
N MET A 4 -90.66 -30.21 62.29
CA MET A 4 -89.91 -28.97 62.55
C MET A 4 -89.25 -28.60 61.22
N GLU A 5 -89.51 -27.40 60.71
CA GLU A 5 -88.77 -26.83 59.57
C GLU A 5 -88.09 -25.54 60.04
N ASN A 6 -86.75 -25.61 60.09
CA ASN A 6 -85.86 -24.54 60.51
C ASN A 6 -85.74 -23.46 59.41
N LYS A 7 -86.04 -22.20 59.76
CA LYS A 7 -85.63 -21.02 58.98
C LYS A 7 -84.15 -20.75 59.22
N LEU A 8 -83.31 -21.10 58.26
CA LEU A 8 -81.90 -20.66 58.22
C LEU A 8 -81.81 -19.22 57.67
N ASN A 9 -81.23 -18.32 58.46
CA ASN A 9 -80.89 -16.95 58.09
C ASN A 9 -79.86 -16.92 56.94
N LYS A 10 -80.21 -16.23 55.84
CA LYS A 10 -79.48 -16.22 54.55
C LYS A 10 -78.62 -14.96 54.28
N ASN A 11 -78.11 -14.24 55.29
CA ASN A 11 -77.37 -12.98 55.06
C ASN A 11 -75.93 -12.94 55.62
N GLY A 12 -75.35 -14.06 56.08
CA GLY A 12 -73.97 -14.12 56.60
C GLY A 12 -72.87 -14.49 55.59
N SER A 13 -73.23 -15.06 54.43
CA SER A 13 -72.24 -15.57 53.46
C SER A 13 -71.66 -14.52 52.52
N VAL A 14 -72.39 -13.42 52.26
CA VAL A 14 -71.96 -12.35 51.34
C VAL A 14 -70.76 -11.59 51.87
N LEU A 15 -70.72 -11.28 53.17
CA LEU A 15 -69.60 -10.56 53.79
C LEU A 15 -68.30 -11.39 53.71
N ILE A 16 -68.38 -12.70 53.97
CA ILE A 16 -67.25 -13.62 53.87
C ILE A 16 -66.74 -13.69 52.43
N LEU A 17 -67.65 -13.78 51.44
CA LEU A 17 -67.31 -13.77 50.02
C LEU A 17 -66.62 -12.47 49.58
N VAL A 18 -67.10 -11.33 50.07
CA VAL A 18 -66.50 -10.01 49.80
C VAL A 18 -65.12 -9.87 50.44
N VAL A 19 -64.92 -10.34 51.67
CA VAL A 19 -63.61 -10.33 52.35
C VAL A 19 -62.62 -11.26 51.65
N VAL A 20 -63.05 -12.46 51.24
CA VAL A 20 -62.22 -13.40 50.46
C VAL A 20 -61.87 -12.79 49.10
N ALA A 21 -62.83 -12.17 48.40
CA ALA A 21 -62.58 -11.49 47.13
C ALA A 21 -61.59 -10.32 47.28
N MET A 22 -61.71 -9.53 48.36
CA MET A 22 -60.76 -8.45 48.67
C MET A 22 -59.36 -8.99 48.96
N MET A 23 -59.21 -10.06 49.75
CA MET A 23 -57.91 -10.70 49.97
C MET A 23 -57.30 -11.20 48.67
N ILE A 24 -58.09 -11.87 47.82
CA ILE A 24 -57.64 -12.36 46.52
C ILE A 24 -57.16 -11.19 45.66
N MET A 25 -57.94 -10.10 45.56
CA MET A 25 -57.57 -8.89 44.82
C MET A 25 -56.30 -8.22 45.37
N SER A 26 -56.12 -8.17 46.69
CA SER A 26 -54.91 -7.63 47.31
C SER A 26 -53.67 -8.49 47.02
N VAL A 27 -53.80 -9.82 47.07
CA VAL A 27 -52.71 -10.75 46.73
C VAL A 27 -52.35 -10.64 45.24
N PHE A 28 -53.34 -10.56 44.34
CA PHE A 28 -53.10 -10.31 42.92
C PHE A 28 -52.46 -8.94 42.67
N GLY A 29 -52.92 -7.89 43.34
CA GLY A 29 -52.36 -6.54 43.25
C GLY A 29 -50.89 -6.48 43.69
N ALA A 30 -50.56 -7.09 44.84
CA ALA A 30 -49.18 -7.20 45.32
C ALA A 30 -48.31 -8.06 44.37
N GLY A 31 -48.86 -9.17 43.85
CA GLY A 31 -48.18 -10.02 42.87
C GLY A 31 -47.85 -9.28 41.57
N MET A 32 -48.79 -8.51 41.02
CA MET A 32 -48.56 -7.70 39.82
C MET A 32 -47.54 -6.59 40.05
N LEU A 33 -47.54 -5.93 41.22
CA LEU A 33 -46.54 -4.92 41.57
C LEU A 33 -45.14 -5.53 41.70
N ALA A 34 -45.01 -6.73 42.28
CA ALA A 34 -43.74 -7.44 42.37
C ALA A 34 -43.20 -7.83 40.98
N ILE A 35 -44.07 -8.30 40.07
CA ILE A 35 -43.71 -8.59 38.67
C ILE A 35 -43.30 -7.31 37.93
N ALA A 36 -44.06 -6.21 38.09
CA ALA A 36 -43.73 -4.92 37.48
C ALA A 36 -42.40 -4.37 38.01
N TYR A 37 -42.13 -4.53 39.30
CA TYR A 37 -40.85 -4.15 39.89
C TYR A 37 -39.69 -5.01 39.36
N GLY A 38 -39.85 -6.33 39.31
CA GLY A 38 -38.85 -7.26 38.80
C GLY A 38 -38.53 -7.02 37.32
N THR A 39 -39.54 -6.86 36.49
CA THR A 39 -39.38 -6.53 35.05
C THR A 39 -38.70 -5.19 34.84
N ARG A 40 -39.04 -4.16 35.64
CA ARG A 40 -38.36 -2.86 35.59
C ARG A 40 -36.89 -2.95 35.99
N GLN A 41 -36.56 -3.69 37.05
CA GLN A 41 -35.18 -3.92 37.47
C GLN A 41 -34.38 -4.66 36.38
N GLN A 42 -34.97 -5.70 35.78
CA GLN A 42 -34.33 -6.44 34.69
C GLN A 42 -34.13 -5.56 33.44
N ALA A 43 -35.09 -4.71 33.10
CA ALA A 43 -34.96 -3.75 32.01
C ALA A 43 -33.87 -2.71 32.27
N ILE A 44 -33.77 -2.17 33.50
CA ILE A 44 -32.68 -1.26 33.89
C ILE A 44 -31.33 -1.98 33.80
N LYS A 45 -31.26 -3.24 34.25
CA LYS A 45 -30.06 -4.07 34.18
C LYS A 45 -29.59 -4.25 32.74
N GLN A 46 -30.48 -4.68 31.85
CA GLN A 46 -30.18 -4.86 30.42
C GLN A 46 -29.81 -3.54 29.73
N LYS A 47 -30.51 -2.45 30.06
CA LYS A 47 -30.20 -1.11 29.55
C LYS A 47 -28.79 -0.70 29.93
N ASN A 48 -28.42 -0.79 31.20
CA ASN A 48 -27.10 -0.38 31.68
C ASN A 48 -26.01 -1.30 31.12
N GLU A 49 -26.26 -2.61 31.06
CA GLU A 49 -25.32 -3.57 30.46
C GLU A 49 -25.08 -3.28 28.96
N THR A 50 -26.14 -2.96 28.21
CA THR A 50 -26.05 -2.57 26.79
C THR A 50 -25.35 -1.21 26.63
N ALA A 51 -25.66 -0.26 27.51
CA ALA A 51 -25.03 1.05 27.50
C ALA A 51 -23.52 0.98 27.77
N ALA A 52 -23.10 0.13 28.72
CA ALA A 52 -21.69 -0.14 28.98
C ALA A 52 -20.99 -0.79 27.77
N LEU A 53 -21.65 -1.74 27.09
CA LEU A 53 -21.10 -2.35 25.87
C LEU A 53 -20.92 -1.32 24.74
N LEU A 54 -21.95 -0.53 24.44
CA LEU A 54 -21.90 0.50 23.40
C LEU A 54 -20.86 1.59 23.72
N ALA A 55 -20.70 1.93 25.00
CA ALA A 55 -19.66 2.86 25.44
C ALA A 55 -18.25 2.29 25.17
N ALA A 56 -18.02 1.00 25.44
CA ALA A 56 -16.75 0.34 25.14
C ALA A 56 -16.46 0.27 23.63
N GLU A 57 -17.47 -0.02 22.81
CA GLU A 57 -17.34 0.00 21.33
C GLU A 57 -17.03 1.41 20.82
N ALA A 58 -17.68 2.45 21.36
CA ALA A 58 -17.40 3.83 21.00
C ALA A 58 -15.97 4.26 21.37
N GLY A 59 -15.45 3.79 22.51
CA GLY A 59 -14.05 4.02 22.89
C GLY A 59 -13.07 3.32 21.94
N TYR A 60 -13.37 2.08 21.52
CA TYR A 60 -12.62 1.38 20.48
C TYR A 60 -12.63 2.14 19.14
N GLU A 61 -13.79 2.59 18.66
CA GLU A 61 -13.91 3.34 17.41
C GLU A 61 -13.14 4.65 17.46
N LYS A 62 -13.21 5.36 18.61
CA LYS A 62 -12.45 6.59 18.83
C LYS A 62 -10.95 6.34 18.77
N ALA A 63 -10.48 5.24 19.37
CA ALA A 63 -9.09 4.83 19.32
C ALA A 63 -8.64 4.54 17.89
N VAL A 64 -9.38 3.71 17.14
CA VAL A 64 -9.07 3.41 15.73
C VAL A 64 -9.07 4.66 14.87
N PHE A 65 -10.03 5.55 15.07
CA PHE A 65 -10.09 6.83 14.37
C PHE A 65 -8.85 7.68 14.67
N TRP A 66 -8.48 7.84 15.94
CA TRP A 66 -7.26 8.57 16.31
C TRP A 66 -6.00 7.92 15.74
N MET A 67 -5.90 6.58 15.76
CA MET A 67 -4.78 5.86 15.15
C MET A 67 -4.69 6.16 13.65
N SER A 68 -5.83 6.22 12.96
CA SER A 68 -5.89 6.55 11.54
C SER A 68 -5.45 7.97 11.21
N GLN A 69 -5.40 8.85 12.22
CA GLN A 69 -4.93 10.24 12.11
C GLN A 69 -3.41 10.37 12.30
N GLN A 70 -2.71 9.34 12.78
CA GLN A 70 -1.27 9.40 13.04
C GLN A 70 -0.44 9.17 11.78
N GLN A 71 0.60 9.99 11.59
CA GLN A 71 1.56 9.84 10.48
C GLN A 71 2.33 8.52 10.60
N ASP A 72 2.81 8.23 11.80
CA ASP A 72 3.55 7.03 12.08
C ASP A 72 3.23 6.50 13.47
N MET A 73 2.31 5.54 13.53
CA MET A 73 1.82 4.99 14.79
C MET A 73 2.92 4.43 15.71
N LEU A 74 3.97 3.79 15.17
CA LEU A 74 5.05 3.27 16.01
C LEU A 74 5.78 4.41 16.74
N THR A 75 6.19 5.45 16.00
CA THR A 75 6.87 6.61 16.58
C THR A 75 5.95 7.40 17.50
N THR A 76 4.67 7.57 17.13
CA THR A 76 3.67 8.27 17.96
C THR A 76 3.49 7.61 19.32
N LEU A 77 3.41 6.27 19.36
CA LEU A 77 3.28 5.51 20.61
C LEU A 77 4.56 5.57 21.45
N TYR A 78 5.72 5.42 20.81
CA TYR A 78 7.00 5.48 21.50
C TYR A 78 7.23 6.84 22.18
N ASN A 79 6.84 7.93 21.51
CA ASN A 79 6.95 9.29 22.05
C ASN A 79 5.87 9.62 23.10
N GLY A 80 4.92 8.72 23.38
CA GLY A 80 3.85 8.96 24.36
C GLY A 80 2.91 10.10 23.96
N SER A 81 2.60 10.23 22.67
CA SER A 81 1.82 11.37 22.16
C SER A 81 0.42 11.45 22.82
N PRO A 82 -0.13 12.66 23.04
CA PRO A 82 -1.48 12.81 23.58
C PRO A 82 -2.54 12.13 22.70
N GLY A 83 -3.46 11.39 23.33
CA GLY A 83 -4.53 10.64 22.64
C GLY A 83 -4.31 9.13 22.53
N THR A 84 -3.18 8.61 23.02
CA THR A 84 -2.98 7.16 23.23
C THR A 84 -3.90 6.60 24.31
N THR A 85 -4.32 7.45 25.24
CA THR A 85 -5.39 7.19 26.20
C THR A 85 -6.45 8.27 26.10
N GLY A 86 -7.69 7.95 26.49
CA GLY A 86 -8.75 8.94 26.53
C GLY A 86 -10.00 8.44 27.25
N THR A 87 -10.89 9.38 27.53
CA THR A 87 -12.19 9.12 28.15
C THR A 87 -13.28 9.78 27.31
N LEU A 88 -14.42 9.09 27.13
CA LEU A 88 -15.63 9.63 26.51
C LEU A 88 -16.77 9.56 27.51
N ASN A 89 -17.60 10.60 27.56
CA ASN A 89 -18.75 10.67 28.43
C ASN A 89 -20.03 10.73 27.58
N PHE A 90 -20.99 9.88 27.92
CA PHE A 90 -22.32 9.84 27.33
C PHE A 90 -23.37 10.05 28.43
N THR A 91 -24.62 10.27 28.05
CA THR A 91 -25.70 10.38 29.04
C THR A 91 -25.98 9.02 29.68
N GLY A 92 -25.48 8.80 30.91
CA GLY A 92 -25.71 7.59 31.69
C GLY A 92 -24.73 6.43 31.43
N ALA A 93 -23.65 6.70 30.68
CA ALA A 93 -22.53 5.78 30.49
C ALA A 93 -21.27 6.57 30.15
N ASP A 94 -20.11 6.00 30.40
CA ASP A 94 -18.81 6.57 30.05
C ASP A 94 -17.86 5.45 29.63
N CYS A 95 -16.73 5.80 29.03
CA CYS A 95 -15.69 4.83 28.75
C CYS A 95 -14.29 5.44 28.83
N ASP A 96 -13.32 4.62 29.19
CA ASP A 96 -11.90 4.88 28.94
C ASP A 96 -11.35 3.96 27.84
N TYR A 97 -10.29 4.40 27.17
CA TYR A 97 -9.54 3.55 26.25
C TYR A 97 -8.04 3.80 26.36
N THR A 98 -7.27 2.79 25.97
CA THR A 98 -5.81 2.82 25.88
C THR A 98 -5.35 2.11 24.62
N ILE A 99 -4.36 2.67 23.94
CA ILE A 99 -3.70 2.14 22.75
C ILE A 99 -2.24 1.85 23.09
N ASN A 100 -1.83 0.60 22.92
CA ASN A 100 -0.47 0.16 23.17
C ASN A 100 0.11 -0.56 21.95
N PHE A 101 1.44 -0.48 21.80
CA PHE A 101 2.14 -1.42 20.93
C PHE A 101 2.14 -2.80 21.60
N TYR A 102 1.80 -3.85 20.85
CA TYR A 102 1.68 -5.20 21.38
C TYR A 102 2.88 -6.06 20.98
N ALA A 103 3.08 -6.27 19.68
CA ALA A 103 4.15 -7.11 19.15
C ALA A 103 4.35 -6.87 17.64
N PHE A 104 5.39 -7.50 17.08
CA PHE A 104 5.49 -7.70 15.65
C PHE A 104 4.95 -9.09 15.26
N ILE A 105 4.18 -9.16 14.17
CA ILE A 105 3.98 -10.39 13.40
C ILE A 105 4.90 -10.29 12.20
N LYS A 106 5.97 -11.09 12.18
CA LYS A 106 7.11 -10.95 11.25
C LYS A 106 7.72 -9.56 11.32
N ALA A 107 7.39 -8.68 10.39
CA ALA A 107 7.84 -7.30 10.34
C ALA A 107 6.70 -6.27 10.45
N ARG A 108 5.46 -6.72 10.65
CA ARG A 108 4.27 -5.87 10.73
C ARG A 108 3.93 -5.59 12.20
N PRO A 109 3.80 -4.33 12.62
CA PRO A 109 3.42 -4.00 13.99
C PRO A 109 1.95 -4.33 14.23
N VAL A 110 1.69 -4.83 15.42
CA VAL A 110 0.36 -5.08 15.97
C VAL A 110 0.18 -4.19 17.19
N TYR A 111 -0.98 -3.55 17.26
CA TYR A 111 -1.35 -2.66 18.34
C TYR A 111 -2.50 -3.29 19.12
N ARG A 112 -2.56 -3.04 20.43
CA ARG A 112 -3.65 -3.47 21.30
C ARG A 112 -4.44 -2.25 21.73
N ILE A 113 -5.75 -2.31 21.51
CA ILE A 113 -6.71 -1.33 22.01
C ILE A 113 -7.49 -2.02 23.12
N VAL A 114 -7.50 -1.43 24.31
CA VAL A 114 -8.38 -1.82 25.41
C VAL A 114 -9.31 -0.66 25.67
N SER A 115 -10.62 -0.89 25.59
CA SER A 115 -11.63 0.10 25.97
C SER A 115 -12.59 -0.47 27.00
N ASN A 116 -12.75 0.25 28.11
CA ASN A 116 -13.64 -0.11 29.21
C ASN A 116 -14.84 0.84 29.20
N GLY A 117 -16.04 0.31 29.02
CA GLY A 117 -17.30 1.04 29.12
C GLY A 117 -17.98 0.78 30.46
N HIS A 118 -18.54 1.83 31.02
CA HIS A 118 -19.11 1.89 32.36
C HIS A 118 -20.55 2.39 32.30
N SER A 119 -21.47 1.70 32.98
CA SER A 119 -22.83 2.20 33.20
C SER A 119 -23.45 1.59 34.47
N GLY A 120 -23.68 2.43 35.48
CA GLY A 120 -24.16 1.99 36.78
C GLY A 120 -23.16 1.03 37.45
N MET A 121 -23.56 -0.23 37.64
CA MET A 121 -22.70 -1.28 38.21
C MET A 121 -22.03 -2.17 37.15
N PHE A 122 -22.29 -1.92 35.86
CA PHE A 122 -21.80 -2.77 34.77
C PHE A 122 -20.54 -2.19 34.15
N ASN A 123 -19.56 -3.06 33.97
CA ASN A 123 -18.32 -2.78 33.24
C ASN A 123 -18.21 -3.76 32.07
N ARG A 124 -17.97 -3.24 30.87
CA ARG A 124 -17.72 -4.03 29.67
C ARG A 124 -16.38 -3.64 29.07
N THR A 125 -15.62 -4.62 28.60
CA THR A 125 -14.31 -4.34 28.01
C THR A 125 -14.23 -4.93 26.61
N VAL A 126 -13.85 -4.07 25.67
CA VAL A 126 -13.42 -4.45 24.32
C VAL A 126 -11.89 -4.46 24.30
N ASP A 127 -11.30 -5.63 24.07
CA ASP A 127 -9.86 -5.82 23.91
C ASP A 127 -9.57 -6.35 22.52
N THR A 128 -8.90 -5.53 21.72
CA THR A 128 -8.70 -5.82 20.30
C THR A 128 -7.26 -5.63 19.91
N LEU A 129 -6.69 -6.66 19.28
CA LEU A 129 -5.47 -6.52 18.50
C LEU A 129 -5.81 -5.98 17.12
N VAL A 130 -5.18 -4.89 16.71
CA VAL A 130 -5.37 -4.25 15.41
C VAL A 130 -4.06 -4.13 14.65
N MET A 131 -4.17 -4.12 13.33
CA MET A 131 -3.06 -3.96 12.40
C MET A 131 -3.48 -3.02 11.27
N GLN A 132 -2.54 -2.28 10.71
CA GLN A 132 -2.86 -1.38 9.60
C GLN A 132 -3.25 -2.22 8.37
N ALA A 133 -4.43 -1.99 7.79
CA ALA A 133 -4.92 -2.70 6.61
C ALA A 133 -3.95 -2.55 5.44
N ILE A 134 -4.02 -3.51 4.51
CA ILE A 134 -3.25 -3.49 3.28
C ILE A 134 -4.24 -3.77 2.16
N SER A 135 -4.43 -2.80 1.27
CA SER A 135 -5.34 -2.94 0.12
C SER A 135 -4.70 -3.69 -1.04
N GLY A 136 -3.39 -3.91 -1.07
CA GLY A 136 -2.71 -4.46 -2.25
C GLY A 136 -2.36 -3.39 -3.27
N TRP A 137 -3.31 -2.53 -3.68
CA TRP A 137 -3.03 -1.30 -4.43
C TRP A 137 -3.66 -0.07 -3.74
N ALA A 138 -2.83 0.84 -3.24
CA ALA A 138 -3.27 2.15 -2.72
C ALA A 138 -2.82 3.27 -3.65
N MET A 139 -3.72 4.19 -3.97
CA MET A 139 -3.50 5.22 -4.98
C MET A 139 -4.01 6.58 -4.49
N GLY A 140 -3.11 7.56 -4.48
CA GLY A 140 -3.45 8.92 -4.13
C GLY A 140 -4.29 9.63 -5.19
N LYS A 141 -4.02 9.38 -6.47
CA LYS A 141 -4.77 9.97 -7.60
C LYS A 141 -4.78 9.02 -8.78
N CYS A 142 -5.96 8.69 -9.34
CA CYS A 142 -6.09 7.94 -10.59
C CYS A 142 -5.84 8.80 -11.84
N ARG A 143 -4.80 9.63 -11.76
CA ARG A 143 -4.44 10.63 -12.77
C ARG A 143 -2.93 10.71 -12.89
N VAL A 144 -2.45 10.99 -14.09
CA VAL A 144 -1.04 11.24 -14.40
C VAL A 144 -0.80 12.74 -14.49
N PRO A 145 0.33 13.26 -13.99
CA PRO A 145 0.67 14.65 -14.24
C PRO A 145 1.01 14.91 -15.71
N THR A 146 0.54 16.04 -16.23
CA THR A 146 0.69 16.45 -17.64
C THR A 146 1.38 17.79 -17.84
N GLY A 147 1.67 18.49 -16.74
CA GLY A 147 2.29 19.80 -16.67
C GLY A 147 2.57 20.17 -15.22
N SER A 148 3.04 21.39 -14.95
CA SER A 148 3.48 21.80 -13.60
C SER A 148 2.40 21.78 -12.51
N SER A 149 1.14 21.89 -12.90
CA SER A 149 -0.02 21.89 -12.00
C SER A 149 -1.25 21.18 -12.60
N SER A 150 -1.06 20.49 -13.74
CA SER A 150 -2.15 19.83 -14.46
C SER A 150 -1.99 18.32 -14.43
N THR A 151 -3.11 17.62 -14.41
CA THR A 151 -3.17 16.17 -14.50
C THR A 151 -4.25 15.73 -15.48
N SER A 152 -4.08 14.55 -16.08
CA SER A 152 -5.10 13.91 -16.90
C SER A 152 -5.50 12.55 -16.32
N ALA A 153 -6.76 12.20 -16.49
CA ALA A 153 -7.26 10.85 -16.23
C ALA A 153 -6.40 9.79 -16.95
N VAL A 154 -6.16 8.67 -16.25
CA VAL A 154 -5.57 7.48 -16.86
C VAL A 154 -6.64 6.39 -16.83
N ASN A 155 -6.92 5.80 -17.98
CA ASN A 155 -7.97 4.80 -18.11
C ASN A 155 -7.44 3.41 -17.73
N TYR A 156 -8.30 2.62 -17.09
CA TYR A 156 -8.27 1.17 -17.23
C TYR A 156 -8.92 0.79 -18.55
N VAL A 157 -8.31 -0.12 -19.29
CA VAL A 157 -8.67 -0.37 -20.69
C VAL A 157 -9.01 -1.84 -20.92
N ASP A 158 -9.67 -2.13 -22.04
CA ASP A 158 -10.02 -3.49 -22.45
C ASP A 158 -8.79 -4.41 -22.45
N GLY A 159 -8.97 -5.64 -21.95
CA GLY A 159 -7.90 -6.63 -21.85
C GLY A 159 -7.03 -6.55 -20.60
N GLU A 160 -7.12 -5.49 -19.78
CA GLU A 160 -6.39 -5.42 -18.52
C GLU A 160 -6.97 -6.34 -17.44
N ILE A 161 -6.09 -6.95 -16.65
CA ILE A 161 -6.47 -7.76 -15.49
C ILE A 161 -5.92 -7.09 -14.23
N ILE A 162 -6.83 -6.67 -13.35
CA ILE A 162 -6.53 -6.10 -12.05
C ILE A 162 -7.05 -7.07 -10.97
N ASP A 163 -6.20 -8.02 -10.62
CA ASP A 163 -6.39 -8.97 -9.53
C ASP A 163 -5.69 -8.48 -8.26
N MET A 164 -5.98 -7.24 -7.89
CA MET A 164 -5.48 -6.57 -6.70
C MET A 164 -6.57 -5.68 -6.11
N PRO A 165 -6.82 -5.71 -4.79
CA PRO A 165 -7.75 -4.77 -4.22
C PRO A 165 -7.21 -3.35 -4.41
N LEU A 166 -8.10 -2.42 -4.65
CA LEU A 166 -7.78 -1.05 -5.03
C LEU A 166 -8.31 -0.10 -3.95
N GLN A 167 -7.53 0.90 -3.58
CA GLN A 167 -7.99 2.03 -2.79
C GLN A 167 -7.59 3.32 -3.49
N ILE A 168 -8.56 4.11 -3.92
CA ILE A 168 -8.35 5.38 -4.61
C ILE A 168 -8.85 6.51 -3.72
N ASN A 169 -7.98 7.46 -3.39
CA ASN A 169 -8.37 8.64 -2.62
C ASN A 169 -9.31 9.53 -3.43
N LYS A 170 -10.12 10.32 -2.74
CA LYS A 170 -10.94 11.34 -3.39
C LYS A 170 -10.08 12.45 -3.99
N LEU A 171 -10.38 12.89 -5.21
CA LEU A 171 -9.72 14.07 -5.77
C LEU A 171 -10.20 15.36 -5.08
N LEU A 172 -9.28 16.09 -4.46
CA LEU A 172 -9.57 17.36 -3.81
C LEU A 172 -9.74 18.47 -4.86
N GLY A 173 -10.86 19.20 -4.78
CA GLY A 173 -11.12 20.39 -5.59
C GLY A 173 -11.86 20.15 -6.92
N GLU A 174 -12.07 18.90 -7.33
CA GLU A 174 -12.98 18.56 -8.43
C GLU A 174 -14.42 18.41 -7.91
N SER A 175 -15.41 18.58 -8.80
CA SER A 175 -16.82 18.41 -8.45
C SER A 175 -17.05 17.01 -7.87
N SER A 176 -17.84 16.89 -6.80
CA SER A 176 -18.28 15.58 -6.29
C SER A 176 -19.08 14.78 -7.31
N ASP A 177 -19.39 15.36 -8.46
CA ASP A 177 -20.14 14.73 -9.55
C ASP A 177 -19.23 14.04 -10.59
N GLU A 178 -17.91 14.24 -10.53
CA GLU A 178 -16.96 13.53 -11.39
C GLU A 178 -16.59 12.16 -10.83
N LYS A 179 -16.01 11.28 -11.66
CA LYS A 179 -15.51 9.97 -11.24
C LYS A 179 -14.03 10.06 -10.95
N ASP A 180 -13.57 9.39 -9.90
CA ASP A 180 -12.15 9.25 -9.57
C ASP A 180 -11.54 7.95 -10.15
N ILE A 181 -12.35 7.09 -10.78
CA ILE A 181 -11.88 5.94 -11.57
C ILE A 181 -12.38 6.03 -13.01
N TYR A 182 -11.44 5.88 -13.96
CA TYR A 182 -11.69 6.03 -15.39
C TYR A 182 -11.51 4.69 -16.09
N ILE A 183 -12.53 4.26 -16.83
CA ILE A 183 -12.61 2.94 -17.44
C ILE A 183 -13.10 3.07 -18.88
N ILE A 184 -12.43 2.36 -19.79
CA ILE A 184 -12.79 2.22 -21.21
C ILE A 184 -12.78 0.72 -21.55
N GLY A 185 -13.83 0.22 -22.21
CA GLY A 185 -13.95 -1.20 -22.53
C GLY A 185 -14.24 -2.07 -21.29
N ASN A 186 -13.74 -3.31 -21.27
CA ASN A 186 -14.07 -4.30 -20.25
C ASN A 186 -12.81 -4.82 -19.50
N PRO A 187 -12.08 -3.96 -18.76
CA PRO A 187 -11.05 -4.46 -17.84
C PRO A 187 -11.67 -5.36 -16.78
N GLN A 188 -10.88 -6.30 -16.27
CA GLN A 188 -11.30 -7.23 -15.23
C GLN A 188 -10.82 -6.75 -13.85
N PHE A 189 -11.76 -6.36 -12.97
CA PHE A 189 -11.47 -6.14 -11.56
C PHE A 189 -11.87 -7.36 -10.75
N LEU A 190 -10.89 -8.17 -10.37
CA LEU A 190 -11.13 -9.46 -9.70
C LEU A 190 -11.14 -9.35 -8.17
N GLN A 191 -10.78 -8.18 -7.63
CA GLN A 191 -10.66 -7.91 -6.20
C GLN A 191 -11.48 -6.67 -5.80
N PRO A 192 -11.78 -6.47 -4.50
CA PRO A 192 -12.60 -5.35 -4.06
C PRO A 192 -11.96 -3.99 -4.37
N VAL A 193 -12.79 -3.03 -4.77
CA VAL A 193 -12.37 -1.65 -5.02
C VAL A 193 -12.91 -0.75 -3.91
N ALA A 194 -12.09 0.16 -3.40
CA ALA A 194 -12.42 1.13 -2.38
C ALA A 194 -12.16 2.54 -2.92
N MET A 195 -13.12 3.44 -2.73
CA MET A 195 -13.08 4.82 -3.20
C MET A 195 -13.28 5.78 -2.02
N GLY A 196 -12.51 6.86 -1.99
CA GLY A 196 -12.71 7.95 -1.03
C GLY A 196 -13.95 8.79 -1.30
N GLU A 197 -14.47 8.76 -2.53
CA GLU A 197 -15.62 9.54 -2.94
C GLU A 197 -16.97 8.81 -2.80
N SER A 198 -18.05 9.55 -3.07
CA SER A 198 -19.44 9.06 -3.09
C SER A 198 -19.79 8.41 -4.43
N ARG A 199 -20.65 7.40 -4.38
CA ARG A 199 -21.28 6.79 -5.57
C ARG A 199 -22.16 7.76 -6.35
N TYR A 200 -22.89 8.61 -5.62
CA TYR A 200 -23.91 9.48 -6.18
C TYR A 200 -23.37 10.89 -6.39
N THR A 201 -23.83 11.54 -7.46
CA THR A 201 -23.68 12.99 -7.64
C THR A 201 -24.43 13.74 -6.54
N THR A 202 -24.17 15.04 -6.44
CA THR A 202 -24.90 15.99 -5.60
C THR A 202 -26.41 15.97 -5.92
N GLY A 203 -26.78 15.71 -7.18
CA GLY A 203 -28.17 15.53 -7.62
C GLY A 203 -28.76 14.14 -7.39
N GLY A 204 -28.04 13.22 -6.75
CA GLY A 204 -28.51 11.85 -6.44
C GLY A 204 -28.39 10.85 -7.59
N SER A 205 -27.78 11.22 -8.72
CA SER A 205 -27.57 10.32 -9.86
C SER A 205 -26.43 9.35 -9.59
N ASP A 206 -26.59 8.08 -9.95
CA ASP A 206 -25.53 7.07 -9.82
C ASP A 206 -24.51 7.19 -10.94
N LYS A 207 -23.35 7.77 -10.60
CA LYS A 207 -22.22 7.96 -11.52
C LYS A 207 -21.70 6.61 -12.03
N TYR A 208 -21.78 5.57 -11.21
CA TYR A 208 -21.10 4.29 -11.45
C TYR A 208 -21.96 3.24 -12.16
N SER A 209 -23.24 3.54 -12.38
CA SER A 209 -24.23 2.63 -12.96
C SER A 209 -23.76 1.83 -14.18
N THR A 210 -22.98 2.43 -15.08
CA THR A 210 -22.49 1.78 -16.31
C THR A 210 -21.29 0.85 -16.13
N VAL A 211 -20.58 0.93 -15.01
CA VAL A 211 -19.34 0.18 -14.75
C VAL A 211 -19.43 -0.76 -13.55
N MET A 212 -20.53 -0.72 -12.79
CA MET A 212 -20.71 -1.58 -11.61
C MET A 212 -20.50 -3.07 -11.90
N GLY A 213 -20.88 -3.53 -13.10
CA GLY A 213 -20.73 -4.93 -13.51
C GLY A 213 -19.28 -5.39 -13.69
N LEU A 214 -18.31 -4.48 -13.76
CA LEU A 214 -16.89 -4.81 -13.93
C LEU A 214 -16.21 -5.19 -12.61
N PHE A 215 -16.79 -4.82 -11.45
CA PHE A 215 -16.22 -5.06 -10.12
C PHE A 215 -16.73 -6.38 -9.51
N GLN A 216 -16.03 -7.48 -9.79
CA GLN A 216 -16.53 -8.83 -9.45
C GLN A 216 -16.67 -9.08 -7.94
N GLN A 217 -15.78 -8.49 -7.14
CA GLN A 217 -15.82 -8.58 -5.67
C GLN A 217 -16.41 -7.33 -5.00
N GLY A 218 -17.08 -6.49 -5.79
CA GLY A 218 -17.75 -5.28 -5.31
C GLY A 218 -16.86 -4.05 -5.18
N ILE A 219 -17.52 -2.92 -4.90
CA ILE A 219 -16.92 -1.61 -4.73
C ILE A 219 -17.49 -0.92 -3.48
N TYR A 220 -16.62 -0.31 -2.69
CA TYR A 220 -16.92 0.42 -1.47
C TYR A 220 -16.66 1.91 -1.68
N PHE A 221 -17.58 2.75 -1.23
CA PHE A 221 -17.48 4.22 -1.36
C PHE A 221 -17.26 4.86 0.01
N ASN A 222 -16.92 6.15 0.02
CA ASN A 222 -16.70 6.96 1.23
C ASN A 222 -15.69 6.32 2.20
N GLN A 223 -14.63 5.70 1.66
CA GLN A 223 -13.55 5.14 2.47
C GLN A 223 -12.57 6.24 2.89
N PRO A 224 -11.86 6.11 4.02
CA PRO A 224 -10.81 7.07 4.38
C PRO A 224 -9.71 7.13 3.32
N ASP A 225 -9.13 8.30 3.11
CA ASP A 225 -7.99 8.47 2.20
C ASP A 225 -6.74 7.74 2.73
N SER A 226 -5.99 7.13 1.81
CA SER A 226 -4.64 6.62 2.07
C SER A 226 -3.63 7.76 2.22
N ARG A 227 -2.58 7.56 3.04
CA ARG A 227 -1.58 8.60 3.34
C ARG A 227 -0.39 8.60 2.38
N VAL A 228 -0.52 7.96 1.22
CA VAL A 228 0.56 7.90 0.23
C VAL A 228 0.94 9.28 -0.32
N VAL A 229 0.02 10.23 -0.29
CA VAL A 229 0.25 11.64 -0.69
C VAL A 229 0.81 12.52 0.44
N ASP A 230 0.85 12.02 1.68
CA ASP A 230 1.41 12.74 2.82
C ASP A 230 2.93 12.56 2.88
N GLU A 231 3.64 13.56 2.35
CA GLU A 231 5.09 13.60 2.29
C GLU A 231 5.75 13.45 3.67
N ALA A 232 5.16 14.01 4.73
CA ALA A 232 5.71 13.89 6.07
C ALA A 232 5.63 12.45 6.58
N THR A 233 4.52 11.77 6.30
CA THR A 233 4.37 10.33 6.60
C THR A 233 5.40 9.49 5.84
N VAL A 234 5.60 9.73 4.54
CA VAL A 234 6.61 9.03 3.73
C VAL A 234 8.01 9.30 4.27
N GLN A 235 8.36 10.56 4.52
CA GLN A 235 9.68 10.97 5.00
C GLN A 235 10.01 10.36 6.37
N SER A 236 9.05 10.34 7.30
CA SER A 236 9.24 9.74 8.63
C SER A 236 9.63 8.26 8.52
N LYS A 237 8.91 7.49 7.68
CA LYS A 237 9.19 6.07 7.48
C LYS A 237 10.50 5.82 6.73
N VAL A 238 10.87 6.69 5.78
CA VAL A 238 12.17 6.61 5.09
C VAL A 238 13.31 6.89 6.06
N ASN A 239 13.17 7.88 6.94
CA ASN A 239 14.15 8.18 7.98
C ASN A 239 14.32 6.99 8.93
N ARG A 240 13.22 6.41 9.42
CA ARG A 240 13.27 5.21 10.25
C ARG A 240 13.96 4.04 9.54
N PHE A 241 13.63 3.80 8.27
CA PHE A 241 14.27 2.75 7.49
C PHE A 241 15.79 2.99 7.41
N ARG A 242 16.20 4.19 6.99
CA ARG A 242 17.62 4.61 6.95
C ARG A 242 18.30 4.37 8.28
N ASP A 243 17.69 4.79 9.38
CA ASP A 243 18.28 4.73 10.71
C ASP A 243 18.41 3.29 11.22
N SER A 244 17.54 2.38 10.76
CA SER A 244 17.66 0.94 11.02
C SER A 244 18.70 0.24 10.12
N THR A 245 18.87 0.66 8.87
CA THR A 245 19.77 -0.02 7.91
C THR A 245 21.22 -0.03 8.39
N ALA A 246 21.95 -1.14 8.29
CA ALA A 246 23.36 -1.15 8.71
C ALA A 246 24.19 -0.17 7.85
N ALA A 247 25.18 0.52 8.44
CA ALA A 247 25.93 1.57 7.77
C ALA A 247 26.61 1.13 6.46
N ALA A 248 27.04 -0.14 6.37
CA ALA A 248 27.63 -0.73 5.17
C ALA A 248 26.67 -0.84 3.97
N TYR A 249 25.37 -0.68 4.19
CA TYR A 249 24.31 -0.73 3.17
C TYR A 249 23.54 0.59 3.06
N ARG A 250 24.11 1.69 3.58
CA ARG A 250 23.64 3.06 3.38
C ARG A 250 24.54 3.75 2.36
N PHE A 251 23.99 4.14 1.23
CA PHE A 251 24.74 4.75 0.13
C PHE A 251 24.29 6.19 -0.11
N THR A 252 25.24 7.06 -0.42
CA THR A 252 24.99 8.42 -0.94
C THR A 252 25.85 8.57 -2.19
N PRO A 253 25.37 8.12 -3.36
CA PRO A 253 26.18 8.03 -4.56
C PRO A 253 26.58 9.42 -5.07
N THR A 254 27.69 9.47 -5.78
CA THR A 254 28.20 10.64 -6.52
C THR A 254 28.31 10.32 -8.01
N ALA A 255 28.10 11.32 -8.87
CA ALA A 255 28.24 11.16 -10.31
C ALA A 255 29.72 11.35 -10.69
N VAL A 256 30.38 10.25 -11.05
CA VAL A 256 31.81 10.21 -11.41
C VAL A 256 32.10 10.53 -12.88
N ALA A 257 31.11 10.41 -13.77
CA ALA A 257 31.30 10.59 -15.20
C ALA A 257 30.87 11.98 -15.69
N SER A 258 31.71 12.62 -16.51
CA SER A 258 31.39 13.91 -17.14
C SER A 258 30.45 13.71 -18.34
N VAL A 259 29.15 13.57 -18.06
CA VAL A 259 28.09 13.51 -19.07
C VAL A 259 27.04 14.59 -18.81
N THR A 260 26.44 15.18 -19.84
CA THR A 260 25.34 16.16 -19.67
C THR A 260 24.20 15.52 -18.89
N ASN A 261 23.59 16.23 -17.94
CA ASN A 261 22.52 15.70 -17.08
C ASN A 261 22.93 14.42 -16.33
N GLY A 262 24.20 14.29 -15.95
CA GLY A 262 24.67 13.19 -15.11
C GLY A 262 23.98 13.18 -13.76
N MET A 263 23.43 12.03 -13.37
CA MET A 263 22.77 11.82 -12.08
C MET A 263 23.49 10.72 -11.28
N PRO A 264 23.75 10.93 -9.98
CA PRO A 264 24.34 9.91 -9.13
C PRO A 264 23.37 8.75 -8.92
N ALA A 265 23.87 7.53 -8.96
CA ALA A 265 23.08 6.33 -8.72
C ALA A 265 23.89 5.20 -8.08
N VAL A 266 23.16 4.27 -7.47
CA VAL A 266 23.65 2.93 -7.13
C VAL A 266 23.04 1.94 -8.13
N HIS A 267 23.86 1.04 -8.66
CA HIS A 267 23.39 -0.05 -9.51
C HIS A 267 23.32 -1.34 -8.68
N LEU A 268 22.16 -1.99 -8.71
CA LEU A 268 21.87 -3.23 -8.00
C LEU A 268 21.56 -4.34 -8.99
N GLU A 269 22.28 -5.45 -8.83
CA GLU A 269 22.14 -6.63 -9.68
C GLU A 269 21.87 -7.84 -8.80
N PHE A 270 20.62 -8.28 -8.79
CA PHE A 270 20.19 -9.47 -8.07
C PHE A 270 20.44 -10.72 -8.90
N PHE A 271 20.97 -11.76 -8.27
CA PHE A 271 21.18 -13.05 -8.91
C PHE A 271 21.21 -14.19 -7.91
N VAL A 272 20.92 -15.39 -8.38
CA VAL A 272 21.08 -16.64 -7.63
C VAL A 272 22.30 -17.37 -8.20
N ASP A 273 23.29 -17.62 -7.36
CA ASP A 273 24.53 -18.26 -7.80
C ASP A 273 24.38 -19.78 -8.02
N ALA A 274 25.46 -20.43 -8.49
CA ALA A 274 25.48 -21.87 -8.74
C ALA A 274 25.24 -22.73 -7.49
N ASN A 275 25.43 -22.19 -6.29
CA ASN A 275 25.15 -22.87 -5.01
C ASN A 275 23.72 -22.59 -4.52
N ASN A 276 22.88 -21.98 -5.36
CA ASN A 276 21.52 -21.61 -5.03
C ASN A 276 21.43 -20.58 -3.88
N ILE A 277 22.42 -19.69 -3.77
CA ILE A 277 22.47 -18.62 -2.76
C ILE A 277 22.04 -17.28 -3.41
N GLY A 278 21.12 -16.58 -2.76
CA GLY A 278 20.68 -15.24 -3.17
C GLY A 278 21.75 -14.18 -2.92
N LYS A 279 22.15 -13.47 -3.97
CA LYS A 279 23.18 -12.44 -3.91
C LYS A 279 22.72 -11.15 -4.57
N VAL A 280 23.34 -10.06 -4.14
CA VAL A 280 23.25 -8.75 -4.78
C VAL A 280 24.67 -8.25 -5.06
N ARG A 281 24.94 -7.87 -6.31
CA ARG A 281 26.10 -7.04 -6.65
C ARG A 281 25.66 -5.58 -6.57
N ILE A 282 26.37 -4.81 -5.79
CA ILE A 282 26.10 -3.41 -5.51
C ILE A 282 27.28 -2.62 -6.11
N THR A 283 26.99 -1.74 -7.06
CA THR A 283 27.96 -0.81 -7.62
C THR A 283 27.57 0.61 -7.23
N ASN A 284 28.31 1.21 -6.32
CA ASN A 284 28.10 2.59 -5.89
C ASN A 284 28.73 3.59 -6.88
N ASN A 285 28.40 4.87 -6.73
CA ASN A 285 28.98 5.96 -7.51
C ASN A 285 28.84 5.81 -9.04
N CYS A 286 27.72 5.21 -9.49
CA CYS A 286 27.38 5.18 -10.90
C CYS A 286 26.86 6.55 -11.37
N THR A 287 27.08 6.86 -12.65
CA THR A 287 26.51 8.05 -13.29
C THR A 287 25.49 7.65 -14.33
N VAL A 288 24.22 7.99 -14.08
CA VAL A 288 23.15 7.88 -15.07
C VAL A 288 23.17 9.10 -15.96
N LYS A 289 23.19 8.87 -17.28
CA LYS A 289 22.87 9.88 -18.27
C LYS A 289 21.36 10.15 -18.25
N GLY A 290 20.98 11.33 -17.79
CA GLY A 290 19.61 11.78 -17.82
C GLY A 290 19.17 12.31 -19.19
N TYR A 291 17.92 12.03 -19.56
CA TYR A 291 17.23 12.66 -20.67
C TYR A 291 15.96 13.35 -20.22
N LYS A 292 15.55 14.43 -20.88
CA LYS A 292 14.30 15.13 -20.60
C LYS A 292 13.79 15.77 -21.88
N GLN A 293 12.54 15.49 -22.23
CA GLN A 293 11.87 16.12 -23.36
C GLN A 293 11.81 17.64 -23.18
N SER A 294 11.82 18.39 -24.29
CA SER A 294 11.88 19.85 -24.27
C SER A 294 10.56 20.53 -23.85
N SER A 295 9.42 19.84 -24.01
CA SER A 295 8.08 20.39 -23.72
C SER A 295 7.18 19.40 -22.98
N ASP A 296 6.29 19.93 -22.15
CA ASP A 296 5.33 19.16 -21.33
C ASP A 296 4.39 18.32 -22.20
N GLY A 297 3.95 18.83 -23.35
CA GLY A 297 3.03 18.12 -24.27
C GLY A 297 3.64 16.89 -24.97
N ARG A 298 4.92 16.58 -24.72
CA ARG A 298 5.67 15.49 -25.38
C ARG A 298 5.97 14.31 -24.46
N THR A 299 5.54 14.35 -23.20
CA THR A 299 5.94 13.37 -22.19
C THR A 299 4.91 13.25 -21.07
N TYR A 300 4.94 12.13 -20.36
CA TYR A 300 4.26 11.88 -19.08
C TYR A 300 5.25 11.78 -17.91
N ASP A 301 6.53 12.08 -18.14
CA ASP A 301 7.63 11.90 -17.21
C ASP A 301 7.71 13.09 -16.22
N PHE A 302 6.75 13.09 -15.31
CA PHE A 302 6.64 14.04 -14.21
C PHE A 302 6.73 13.34 -12.87
N LYS A 303 7.18 14.09 -11.87
CA LYS A 303 7.09 13.73 -10.46
C LYS A 303 6.55 14.90 -9.65
N ILE A 304 5.95 14.60 -8.51
CA ILE A 304 5.53 15.55 -7.49
C ILE A 304 6.75 16.36 -7.04
N VAL A 305 6.55 17.66 -6.90
CA VAL A 305 7.53 18.56 -6.30
C VAL A 305 7.49 18.35 -4.78
N PRO A 306 8.63 18.03 -4.14
CA PRO A 306 8.70 17.97 -2.67
C PRO A 306 8.19 19.28 -2.03
N GLY A 307 7.46 19.17 -0.94
CA GLY A 307 6.79 20.25 -0.23
C GLY A 307 5.45 20.70 -0.81
N SER A 308 5.01 20.15 -1.96
CA SER A 308 3.77 20.61 -2.62
C SER A 308 2.50 19.92 -2.17
N GLY A 309 2.59 18.91 -1.28
CA GLY A 309 1.43 18.10 -0.88
C GLY A 309 0.76 17.35 -2.03
N GLY A 310 1.52 17.04 -3.10
CA GLY A 310 1.00 16.36 -4.29
C GLY A 310 0.18 17.25 -5.23
N ALA A 311 0.29 18.59 -5.11
CA ALA A 311 -0.41 19.55 -5.97
C ALA A 311 0.42 20.04 -7.16
N ASN A 312 1.76 20.09 -7.03
CA ASN A 312 2.66 20.57 -8.08
C ASN A 312 3.55 19.45 -8.60
N TYR A 313 3.90 19.55 -9.88
CA TYR A 313 4.67 18.54 -10.59
C TYR A 313 5.83 19.18 -11.35
N GLN A 314 6.87 18.40 -11.58
CA GLN A 314 8.02 18.80 -12.36
C GLN A 314 8.47 17.65 -13.25
N ARG A 315 8.87 17.99 -14.48
CA ARG A 315 9.59 17.05 -15.34
C ARG A 315 10.92 16.67 -14.70
N TYR A 316 11.23 15.38 -14.67
CA TYR A 316 12.52 14.89 -14.19
C TYR A 316 13.35 14.32 -15.34
N ASN A 317 14.65 14.13 -15.09
CA ASN A 317 15.52 13.43 -16.02
C ASN A 317 15.24 11.93 -15.91
N ILE A 318 14.80 11.33 -17.01
CA ILE A 318 14.56 9.90 -17.14
C ILE A 318 15.84 9.16 -17.51
N TYR A 319 15.83 7.86 -17.27
CA TYR A 319 16.99 7.01 -17.52
C TYR A 319 17.27 6.88 -19.03
N SER A 320 18.55 6.89 -19.40
CA SER A 320 18.99 6.56 -20.76
C SER A 320 20.05 5.46 -20.75
N TYR A 321 21.19 5.73 -20.15
CA TYR A 321 22.23 4.75 -19.87
C TYR A 321 22.97 5.14 -18.59
N HIS A 322 23.84 4.26 -18.10
CA HIS A 322 24.73 4.61 -16.99
C HIS A 322 26.14 4.10 -17.20
N LEU A 323 27.05 4.71 -16.45
CA LEU A 323 28.48 4.43 -16.43
C LEU A 323 28.91 4.14 -14.99
N MET A 324 29.81 3.19 -14.80
CA MET A 324 30.47 2.90 -13.52
C MET A 324 31.94 3.32 -13.57
N PRO A 325 32.60 3.54 -12.41
CA PRO A 325 34.05 3.69 -12.36
C PRO A 325 34.76 2.45 -12.95
N GLN A 326 35.80 2.65 -13.77
CA GLN A 326 36.56 1.54 -14.37
C GLN A 326 37.26 0.67 -13.32
N ASN A 327 37.62 1.26 -12.19
CA ASN A 327 38.30 0.61 -11.07
C ASN A 327 37.33 0.25 -9.91
N ALA A 328 36.03 0.13 -10.18
CA ALA A 328 35.02 -0.08 -9.15
C ALA A 328 35.27 -1.33 -8.29
N ASP A 329 35.77 -2.43 -8.89
CA ASP A 329 36.13 -3.64 -8.14
C ASP A 329 37.32 -3.41 -7.21
N SER A 330 38.41 -2.85 -7.72
CA SER A 330 39.65 -2.68 -6.96
C SER A 330 39.55 -1.63 -5.85
N THR A 331 38.60 -0.70 -5.97
CA THR A 331 38.32 0.34 -4.97
C THR A 331 37.26 -0.06 -3.96
N GLY A 332 36.59 -1.19 -4.15
CA GLY A 332 35.48 -1.63 -3.30
C GLY A 332 34.17 -0.88 -3.53
N GLU A 333 34.07 -0.05 -4.58
CA GLU A 333 32.81 0.58 -5.01
C GLU A 333 31.83 -0.45 -5.59
N ARG A 334 32.36 -1.54 -6.15
CA ARG A 334 31.59 -2.70 -6.58
C ARG A 334 31.85 -3.88 -5.64
N VAL A 335 30.78 -4.37 -5.03
CA VAL A 335 30.84 -5.49 -4.08
C VAL A 335 29.72 -6.49 -4.30
N ILE A 336 30.00 -7.76 -4.06
CA ILE A 336 28.98 -8.81 -4.01
C ILE A 336 28.70 -9.15 -2.55
N ARG A 337 27.42 -9.26 -2.21
CA ARG A 337 26.94 -9.63 -0.87
C ARG A 337 25.87 -10.70 -0.98
N GLN A 338 25.85 -11.62 -0.02
CA GLN A 338 24.70 -12.48 0.18
C GLN A 338 23.57 -11.63 0.77
N ILE A 339 22.33 -11.93 0.42
CA ILE A 339 21.20 -11.10 0.84
C ILE A 339 21.00 -11.16 2.36
N ASP A 340 21.27 -12.29 3.01
CA ASP A 340 21.23 -12.46 4.47
C ASP A 340 22.24 -11.57 5.21
N GLN A 341 23.38 -11.22 4.59
CA GLN A 341 24.36 -10.29 5.16
C GLN A 341 23.82 -8.86 5.26
N THR A 342 22.73 -8.56 4.56
CA THR A 342 22.05 -7.26 4.65
C THR A 342 20.98 -7.22 5.74
N TYR A 343 20.83 -8.29 6.52
CA TYR A 343 19.72 -8.43 7.46
C TYR A 343 19.88 -7.53 8.68
N VAL A 344 18.77 -6.87 9.02
CA VAL A 344 18.64 -6.04 10.22
C VAL A 344 17.40 -6.49 10.99
N THR A 345 17.56 -6.59 12.32
CA THR A 345 16.45 -6.72 13.27
C THR A 345 16.07 -5.35 13.80
N GLN A 346 14.79 -4.98 13.71
CA GLN A 346 14.30 -3.74 14.31
C GLN A 346 13.82 -4.03 15.73
N SER A 347 14.12 -3.13 16.67
CA SER A 347 13.65 -3.22 18.05
C SER A 347 12.84 -1.98 18.40
N PHE A 348 11.61 -2.17 18.86
CA PHE A 348 10.72 -1.12 19.35
C PHE A 348 10.22 -1.48 20.73
N GLY A 349 10.55 -0.64 21.73
CA GLY A 349 10.14 -0.89 23.12
C GLY A 349 10.61 -2.23 23.68
N GLY A 350 11.75 -2.74 23.21
CA GLY A 350 12.30 -4.05 23.61
C GLY A 350 11.71 -5.25 22.87
N VAL A 351 10.80 -5.06 21.92
CA VAL A 351 10.26 -6.13 21.08
C VAL A 351 10.91 -6.09 19.70
N GLU A 352 11.39 -7.23 19.24
CA GLU A 352 12.13 -7.37 17.98
C GLU A 352 11.26 -7.88 16.83
N SER A 353 11.50 -7.36 15.62
CA SER A 353 10.94 -7.89 14.38
C SER A 353 11.75 -9.10 13.88
N GLN A 354 11.21 -9.89 12.95
CA GLN A 354 12.04 -10.80 12.18
C GLN A 354 13.12 -10.03 11.40
N PRO A 355 14.35 -10.58 11.28
CA PRO A 355 15.38 -10.00 10.42
C PRO A 355 14.97 -10.00 8.95
N GLY A 356 15.57 -9.11 8.18
CA GLY A 356 15.48 -9.15 6.72
C GLY A 356 16.32 -8.05 6.07
N GLY A 357 16.53 -8.18 4.77
CA GLY A 357 17.51 -7.40 4.04
C GLY A 357 17.12 -5.94 3.88
N GLN A 358 18.09 -5.05 4.05
CA GLN A 358 17.91 -3.62 3.87
C GLN A 358 19.05 -2.99 3.10
N ILE A 359 18.70 -2.20 2.08
CA ILE A 359 19.59 -1.29 1.36
C ILE A 359 18.92 0.08 1.33
N PHE A 360 19.63 1.10 1.79
CA PHE A 360 19.19 2.49 1.73
C PHE A 360 20.09 3.28 0.79
N VAL A 361 19.49 4.05 -0.12
CA VAL A 361 20.20 4.90 -1.08
C VAL A 361 19.65 6.32 -1.01
N ASN A 362 20.48 7.26 -0.57
CA ASN A 362 20.20 8.69 -0.67
C ASN A 362 20.53 9.21 -2.08
N GLY A 363 19.76 8.75 -3.07
CA GLY A 363 19.99 9.01 -4.47
C GLY A 363 19.14 8.10 -5.35
N ASN A 364 19.56 7.92 -6.60
CA ASN A 364 18.84 7.06 -7.54
C ASN A 364 19.36 5.62 -7.49
N VAL A 365 18.52 4.68 -7.93
CA VAL A 365 18.84 3.25 -8.03
C VAL A 365 18.52 2.74 -9.42
N ILE A 366 19.42 1.94 -9.97
CA ILE A 366 19.20 1.17 -11.19
C ILE A 366 19.13 -0.30 -10.78
N ILE A 367 18.14 -1.02 -11.29
CA ILE A 367 17.98 -2.46 -11.05
C ILE A 367 17.89 -3.18 -12.39
N GLY A 368 18.74 -4.20 -12.53
CA GLY A 368 18.78 -5.06 -13.70
C GLY A 368 20.21 -5.39 -14.09
N SER A 369 20.43 -6.57 -14.64
CA SER A 369 21.73 -7.01 -15.13
C SER A 369 21.59 -7.70 -16.47
N SER A 370 22.59 -7.49 -17.31
CA SER A 370 22.85 -8.28 -18.50
C SER A 370 24.35 -8.56 -18.64
N ASP A 371 25.06 -8.55 -17.51
CA ASP A 371 26.49 -8.81 -17.46
C ASP A 371 26.75 -10.32 -17.52
N PRO A 372 27.36 -10.84 -18.61
CA PRO A 372 27.69 -12.25 -18.73
C PRO A 372 28.76 -12.70 -17.72
N ALA A 373 29.47 -11.77 -17.07
CA ALA A 373 30.47 -12.10 -16.05
C ALA A 373 29.86 -12.53 -14.70
N LEU A 374 28.56 -12.29 -14.47
CA LEU A 374 27.86 -12.82 -13.30
C LEU A 374 27.46 -14.27 -13.55
N SER A 375 28.07 -15.20 -12.81
CA SER A 375 27.67 -16.60 -12.83
C SER A 375 26.40 -16.82 -12.01
N GLY A 376 25.36 -17.35 -12.65
CA GLY A 376 24.09 -17.67 -11.99
C GLY A 376 22.87 -17.23 -12.78
N THR A 377 21.70 -17.33 -12.15
CA THR A 377 20.44 -16.86 -12.72
C THR A 377 20.28 -15.38 -12.38
N LEU A 378 20.45 -14.52 -13.39
CA LEU A 378 20.36 -13.08 -13.25
C LEU A 378 18.92 -12.60 -13.03
N ASN A 379 18.78 -11.44 -12.42
CA ASN A 379 17.51 -10.75 -12.15
C ASN A 379 16.51 -11.61 -11.34
N LYS A 380 17.06 -12.47 -10.48
CA LYS A 380 16.31 -13.30 -9.53
C LYS A 380 16.62 -12.89 -8.10
N VAL A 381 15.57 -12.64 -7.32
CA VAL A 381 15.68 -12.34 -5.89
C VAL A 381 15.38 -13.59 -5.09
N LYS A 382 16.36 -14.04 -4.31
CA LYS A 382 16.20 -15.10 -3.33
C LYS A 382 16.47 -14.51 -1.96
N GLU A 383 15.68 -14.89 -0.96
CA GLU A 383 15.57 -14.24 0.36
C GLU A 383 14.69 -12.97 0.36
N LYS A 384 14.63 -12.28 1.51
CA LYS A 384 13.82 -11.07 1.71
C LYS A 384 14.70 -9.83 1.72
N ILE A 385 14.42 -8.86 0.84
CA ILE A 385 15.20 -7.62 0.79
C ILE A 385 14.38 -6.39 0.40
N THR A 386 14.66 -5.26 1.07
CA THR A 386 14.11 -3.94 0.79
C THR A 386 15.15 -3.00 0.23
N VAL A 387 14.79 -2.28 -0.81
CA VAL A 387 15.56 -1.16 -1.32
C VAL A 387 14.75 0.12 -1.16
N VAL A 388 15.29 1.07 -0.40
CA VAL A 388 14.71 2.41 -0.22
C VAL A 388 15.59 3.44 -0.90
N ALA A 389 15.02 4.25 -1.77
CA ALA A 389 15.68 5.33 -2.49
C ALA A 389 15.01 6.69 -2.21
N THR A 390 15.80 7.72 -1.92
CA THR A 390 15.28 9.11 -1.89
C THR A 390 15.08 9.68 -3.30
N GLY A 391 15.79 9.15 -4.29
CA GLY A 391 15.64 9.43 -5.72
C GLY A 391 14.80 8.39 -6.46
N ASN A 392 15.01 8.27 -7.76
CA ASN A 392 14.27 7.36 -8.64
C ASN A 392 14.76 5.90 -8.49
N ILE A 393 13.88 4.93 -8.72
CA ILE A 393 14.26 3.53 -8.95
C ILE A 393 13.89 3.18 -10.40
N TRP A 394 14.88 2.78 -11.17
CA TRP A 394 14.72 2.37 -12.56
C TRP A 394 14.94 0.88 -12.72
N ILE A 395 14.01 0.19 -13.38
CA ILE A 395 14.05 -1.25 -13.62
C ILE A 395 14.18 -1.47 -15.13
N ALA A 396 15.24 -2.15 -15.57
CA ALA A 396 15.54 -2.34 -16.99
C ALA A 396 15.50 -3.81 -17.45
N ASN A 397 15.21 -4.75 -16.55
CA ASN A 397 15.08 -6.18 -16.83
C ASN A 397 13.96 -6.76 -15.97
N SER A 398 13.26 -7.79 -16.45
CA SER A 398 12.28 -8.55 -15.64
C SER A 398 12.94 -8.98 -14.34
N LEU A 399 12.25 -8.75 -13.23
CA LEU A 399 12.75 -8.93 -11.88
C LEU A 399 11.79 -9.84 -11.14
N GLU A 400 12.20 -11.08 -10.94
CA GLU A 400 11.36 -12.13 -10.39
C GLU A 400 11.97 -12.66 -9.09
N VAL A 401 11.15 -13.26 -8.24
CA VAL A 401 11.67 -14.01 -7.09
C VAL A 401 12.08 -15.42 -7.52
N ASP A 402 13.04 -16.00 -6.83
CA ASP A 402 13.41 -17.41 -6.99
C ASP A 402 12.33 -18.33 -6.39
N GLY A 403 12.30 -19.60 -6.80
CA GLY A 403 11.45 -20.63 -6.19
C GLY A 403 10.11 -20.89 -6.88
N ALA A 404 9.19 -21.52 -6.15
CA ALA A 404 7.95 -22.06 -6.70
C ALA A 404 6.92 -20.97 -7.03
N HIS A 405 6.29 -21.10 -8.19
CA HIS A 405 5.21 -20.25 -8.70
C HIS A 405 3.97 -21.12 -8.98
N ASN A 406 2.79 -20.53 -8.87
CA ASN A 406 1.51 -21.14 -9.21
C ASN A 406 1.32 -21.18 -10.74
N ALA A 407 0.24 -21.81 -11.20
CA ALA A 407 -0.09 -21.91 -12.63
C ALA A 407 -0.35 -20.56 -13.31
N ASP A 408 -0.80 -19.55 -12.55
CA ASP A 408 -0.95 -18.16 -13.00
C ASP A 408 0.37 -17.37 -12.98
N GLY A 409 1.47 -18.05 -12.63
CA GLY A 409 2.81 -17.50 -12.49
C GLY A 409 3.01 -16.66 -11.24
N LYS A 410 2.02 -16.48 -10.35
CA LYS A 410 2.25 -15.79 -9.08
C LYS A 410 3.18 -16.62 -8.20
N PRO A 411 4.06 -16.00 -7.40
CA PRO A 411 4.81 -16.73 -6.39
C PRO A 411 3.86 -17.53 -5.48
N SER A 412 4.16 -18.82 -5.28
CA SER A 412 3.33 -19.70 -4.46
C SER A 412 3.31 -19.26 -2.99
N GLY A 413 2.25 -19.56 -2.24
CA GLY A 413 2.15 -19.19 -0.82
C GLY A 413 3.28 -19.73 0.08
N SER A 414 3.95 -20.81 -0.36
CA SER A 414 5.13 -21.39 0.31
C SER A 414 6.45 -20.72 -0.06
N ASN A 415 6.50 -19.94 -1.14
CA ASN A 415 7.69 -19.20 -1.51
C ASN A 415 7.94 -18.11 -0.45
N GLN A 416 9.16 -18.01 0.08
CA GLN A 416 9.49 -17.07 1.15
C GLN A 416 10.21 -15.80 0.65
N ASN A 417 10.57 -15.79 -0.63
CA ASN A 417 11.35 -14.72 -1.25
C ASN A 417 10.46 -13.51 -1.53
N VAL A 418 10.95 -12.33 -1.17
CA VAL A 418 10.22 -11.06 -1.27
C VAL A 418 11.19 -9.93 -1.61
N LEU A 419 10.81 -9.11 -2.58
CA LEU A 419 11.44 -7.84 -2.89
C LEU A 419 10.49 -6.69 -2.56
N GLY A 420 11.01 -5.63 -1.95
CA GLY A 420 10.29 -4.37 -1.80
C GLY A 420 11.12 -3.21 -2.27
N LEU A 421 10.48 -2.33 -3.03
CA LEU A 421 11.07 -1.17 -3.64
C LEU A 421 10.30 0.07 -3.19
N ILE A 422 10.98 1.00 -2.57
CA ILE A 422 10.39 2.22 -2.03
C ILE A 422 11.17 3.40 -2.58
N SER A 423 10.47 4.33 -3.22
CA SER A 423 11.06 5.57 -3.74
C SER A 423 10.28 6.77 -3.24
N GLN A 424 10.99 7.81 -2.78
CA GLN A 424 10.37 9.13 -2.55
C GLN A 424 10.11 9.91 -3.84
N SER A 425 10.56 9.39 -4.99
CA SER A 425 10.40 9.98 -6.31
C SER A 425 9.54 9.05 -7.18
N VAL A 426 10.10 8.37 -8.19
CA VAL A 426 9.38 7.44 -9.07
C VAL A 426 9.98 6.03 -9.01
N ILE A 427 9.15 5.03 -9.32
CA ILE A 427 9.60 3.68 -9.67
C ILE A 427 9.12 3.39 -11.09
N LYS A 428 10.06 3.15 -12.01
CA LYS A 428 9.73 3.02 -13.44
C LYS A 428 10.45 1.85 -14.10
N VAL A 429 9.76 1.18 -15.00
CA VAL A 429 10.38 0.38 -16.04
C VAL A 429 10.93 1.32 -17.11
N VAL A 430 12.18 1.10 -17.51
CA VAL A 430 12.89 2.00 -18.43
C VAL A 430 13.47 1.24 -19.59
N ASP A 431 13.35 1.82 -20.79
CA ASP A 431 13.93 1.24 -22.00
C ASP A 431 15.41 1.67 -22.12
N PRO A 432 16.38 0.77 -21.91
CA PRO A 432 17.80 1.10 -22.06
C PRO A 432 18.18 1.37 -23.53
N GLY A 433 17.31 1.02 -24.48
CA GLY A 433 17.44 1.25 -25.92
C GLY A 433 17.21 2.67 -26.38
N MET A 434 16.78 3.55 -25.47
CA MET A 434 16.82 5.00 -25.61
C MET A 434 18.17 5.55 -26.04
N SER A 435 19.23 4.78 -25.79
CA SER A 435 20.54 4.99 -26.40
C SER A 435 20.41 5.15 -27.92
N ARG A 436 19.78 4.26 -28.69
CA ARG A 436 19.98 4.24 -30.16
C ARG A 436 19.51 5.46 -30.96
N TYR A 437 18.56 6.29 -30.50
CA TYR A 437 18.10 7.41 -31.34
C TYR A 437 19.19 8.51 -31.43
N SER A 438 19.92 8.53 -32.54
CA SER A 438 20.88 9.59 -32.87
C SER A 438 20.20 10.81 -33.47
N THR A 439 20.85 11.96 -33.33
CA THR A 439 20.50 13.27 -33.91
C THR A 439 20.16 13.15 -35.40
N GLY A 440 18.90 13.36 -35.78
CA GLY A 440 18.46 13.32 -37.18
C GLY A 440 16.95 13.17 -37.41
N GLY A 441 16.18 12.78 -36.39
CA GLY A 441 14.71 12.68 -36.44
C GLY A 441 13.99 13.55 -35.41
N THR A 442 12.66 13.69 -35.55
CA THR A 442 11.77 14.56 -34.75
C THR A 442 11.73 14.26 -33.25
N ASN A 443 12.34 13.16 -32.79
CA ASN A 443 12.48 12.76 -31.40
C ASN A 443 13.98 12.59 -31.04
N ASN A 444 14.69 13.69 -30.80
CA ASN A 444 16.11 13.68 -30.43
C ASN A 444 16.31 13.10 -29.01
N TYR A 445 16.71 11.84 -28.89
CA TYR A 445 17.22 11.23 -27.64
C TYR A 445 18.76 11.29 -27.61
N PRO A 446 19.42 11.03 -26.47
CA PRO A 446 20.84 11.38 -26.32
C PRO A 446 21.82 10.50 -27.13
N GLY A 447 21.34 9.54 -27.95
CA GLY A 447 22.22 8.62 -28.65
C GLY A 447 22.88 7.61 -27.70
N PRO A 448 23.46 6.51 -28.24
CA PRO A 448 24.32 5.68 -27.43
C PRO A 448 25.54 6.52 -27.06
N PRO A 449 26.26 6.19 -25.98
CA PRO A 449 27.50 6.92 -25.67
C PRO A 449 28.41 6.84 -26.90
N THR A 450 28.67 8.00 -27.52
CA THR A 450 29.54 8.12 -28.71
C THR A 450 30.99 7.79 -28.36
N SER A 451 31.36 8.04 -27.11
CA SER A 451 32.59 7.60 -26.46
C SER A 451 32.32 7.48 -24.95
N VAL A 452 32.91 6.47 -24.32
CA VAL A 452 32.87 6.33 -22.86
C VAL A 452 33.92 7.28 -22.26
N PRO A 453 33.55 8.19 -21.34
CA PRO A 453 34.50 9.06 -20.66
C PRO A 453 35.65 8.28 -20.01
N SER A 454 36.86 8.85 -20.06
CA SER A 454 38.05 8.23 -19.46
C SER A 454 37.82 7.90 -17.98
N GLY A 455 38.29 6.73 -17.54
CA GLY A 455 38.13 6.25 -16.15
C GLY A 455 36.76 5.67 -15.83
N THR A 456 35.86 5.53 -16.82
CA THR A 456 34.54 4.94 -16.65
C THR A 456 34.28 3.80 -17.63
N VAL A 457 33.28 2.97 -17.33
CA VAL A 457 32.87 1.83 -18.15
C VAL A 457 31.35 1.84 -18.28
N TYR A 458 30.86 1.59 -19.49
CA TYR A 458 29.43 1.37 -19.73
C TYR A 458 29.00 0.01 -19.18
N VAL A 459 27.87 0.01 -18.46
CA VAL A 459 27.31 -1.22 -17.89
C VAL A 459 26.05 -1.61 -18.66
N PRO A 460 26.04 -2.76 -19.35
CA PRO A 460 24.89 -3.20 -20.14
C PRO A 460 23.75 -3.70 -19.25
N ILE A 461 22.55 -3.18 -19.51
CA ILE A 461 21.28 -3.67 -18.94
C ILE A 461 20.24 -3.76 -20.05
N GLY A 462 19.23 -4.60 -19.87
CA GLY A 462 18.28 -4.96 -20.92
C GLY A 462 18.82 -5.95 -21.96
N ILE A 463 17.92 -6.48 -22.77
CA ILE A 463 18.19 -7.50 -23.77
C ILE A 463 18.99 -6.89 -24.93
N HIS A 464 20.09 -7.52 -25.32
CA HIS A 464 20.83 -7.09 -26.50
C HIS A 464 20.01 -7.38 -27.76
N GLN A 465 19.85 -6.39 -28.63
CA GLN A 465 19.07 -6.56 -29.84
C GLN A 465 19.74 -7.56 -30.77
N SER A 466 19.00 -8.62 -31.11
CA SER A 466 19.43 -9.62 -32.08
C SER A 466 19.84 -8.97 -33.41
N GLY A 467 21.00 -9.36 -33.93
CA GLY A 467 21.54 -8.86 -35.20
C GLY A 467 22.23 -7.49 -35.14
N SER A 468 22.26 -6.79 -33.99
CA SER A 468 23.05 -5.57 -33.85
C SER A 468 24.49 -5.88 -33.42
N SER A 469 25.49 -5.27 -34.07
CA SER A 469 26.88 -5.31 -33.60
C SER A 469 27.17 -4.28 -32.50
N ASN A 470 26.23 -3.38 -32.21
CA ASN A 470 26.40 -2.32 -31.24
C ASN A 470 25.98 -2.80 -29.84
N VAL A 471 26.92 -2.82 -28.90
CA VAL A 471 26.66 -3.26 -27.51
C VAL A 471 25.69 -2.35 -26.75
N TYR A 472 25.47 -1.13 -27.24
CA TYR A 472 24.53 -0.17 -26.67
C TYR A 472 23.08 -0.38 -27.15
N ASP A 473 22.87 -1.22 -28.16
CA ASP A 473 21.53 -1.55 -28.66
C ASP A 473 20.87 -2.56 -27.72
N ARG A 474 20.26 -2.02 -26.68
CA ARG A 474 19.53 -2.75 -25.65
C ARG A 474 18.04 -2.50 -25.80
N LEU A 475 17.22 -3.42 -25.32
CA LEU A 475 15.76 -3.40 -25.41
C LEU A 475 15.14 -3.98 -24.14
N LEU A 476 13.90 -3.60 -23.85
CA LEU A 476 13.08 -4.30 -22.86
C LEU A 476 12.52 -5.61 -23.44
N PRO A 477 12.24 -6.61 -22.60
CA PRO A 477 11.45 -7.76 -23.02
C PRO A 477 10.02 -7.33 -23.40
N HIS A 478 9.39 -8.12 -24.28
CA HIS A 478 7.96 -7.98 -24.63
C HIS A 478 7.07 -8.09 -23.39
N ASP A 479 7.29 -9.12 -22.58
CA ASP A 479 6.65 -9.27 -21.28
C ASP A 479 7.63 -8.83 -20.20
N MET A 480 7.30 -7.70 -19.57
CA MET A 480 8.05 -7.21 -18.43
C MET A 480 7.38 -7.70 -17.15
N VAL A 481 8.06 -8.59 -16.43
CA VAL A 481 7.58 -9.13 -15.15
C VAL A 481 8.32 -8.46 -14.01
N VAL A 482 7.59 -7.91 -13.05
CA VAL A 482 8.15 -7.42 -11.79
C VAL A 482 7.41 -8.08 -10.62
N GLU A 483 8.16 -8.73 -9.74
CA GLU A 483 7.64 -9.40 -8.56
C GLU A 483 8.14 -8.68 -7.31
N ALA A 484 7.40 -7.63 -6.91
CA ALA A 484 7.81 -6.76 -5.83
C ALA A 484 6.64 -6.02 -5.16
N ALA A 485 6.83 -5.65 -3.90
CA ALA A 485 6.05 -4.62 -3.24
C ALA A 485 6.60 -3.24 -3.61
N LEU A 486 5.78 -2.38 -4.21
CA LEU A 486 6.18 -1.06 -4.70
C LEU A 486 5.55 0.03 -3.83
N THR A 487 6.35 1.02 -3.42
CA THR A 487 5.85 2.24 -2.78
C THR A 487 6.49 3.46 -3.42
N VAL A 488 5.67 4.35 -4.00
CA VAL A 488 6.08 5.48 -4.84
C VAL A 488 5.51 6.77 -4.25
N GLY A 489 6.32 7.48 -3.48
CA GLY A 489 5.90 8.67 -2.73
C GLY A 489 5.85 9.97 -3.55
N GLY A 490 6.64 10.05 -4.63
CA GLY A 490 6.75 11.27 -5.44
C GLY A 490 6.14 11.15 -6.83
N GLY A 491 5.58 10.02 -7.20
CA GLY A 491 5.07 9.77 -8.55
C GLY A 491 4.34 8.45 -8.64
N GLY A 492 4.36 7.84 -9.83
CA GLY A 492 3.63 6.62 -10.09
C GLY A 492 4.47 5.49 -10.66
N TRP A 493 4.00 4.26 -10.42
CA TRP A 493 4.48 3.05 -11.04
C TRP A 493 4.11 3.02 -12.53
N GLY A 494 5.07 2.71 -13.39
CA GLY A 494 4.78 2.46 -14.80
C GLY A 494 6.03 2.45 -15.67
N ALA A 495 5.90 2.87 -16.92
CA ALA A 495 7.01 2.98 -17.86
C ALA A 495 7.44 4.44 -18.05
N GLU A 496 8.72 4.66 -18.30
CA GLU A 496 9.23 5.93 -18.86
C GLU A 496 9.09 5.92 -20.38
N ASN A 497 9.11 7.12 -21.00
CA ASN A 497 9.05 7.30 -22.46
C ASN A 497 7.79 6.77 -23.12
N VAL A 498 6.66 6.72 -22.41
CA VAL A 498 5.40 6.38 -23.05
C VAL A 498 5.04 7.47 -24.07
N ALA A 499 4.66 7.02 -25.28
CA ALA A 499 4.25 7.90 -26.36
C ALA A 499 3.14 8.86 -25.93
N ARG A 500 3.24 10.13 -26.33
CA ARG A 500 2.23 11.16 -26.10
C ARG A 500 1.96 11.90 -27.41
N GLY A 501 0.83 11.58 -28.05
CA GLY A 501 0.53 12.06 -29.40
C GLY A 501 1.49 11.44 -30.42
N TYR A 502 2.19 12.27 -31.18
CA TYR A 502 3.20 11.84 -32.16
C TYR A 502 4.64 11.89 -31.61
N TYR A 503 4.79 12.17 -30.31
CA TYR A 503 6.10 12.32 -29.66
C TYR A 503 6.42 11.16 -28.74
N GLY A 504 7.69 10.78 -28.81
CA GLY A 504 8.28 9.76 -27.97
C GLY A 504 7.66 8.38 -28.15
N GLY A 505 8.14 7.46 -27.33
CA GLY A 505 7.78 6.06 -27.38
C GLY A 505 8.93 5.19 -26.87
N ARG A 506 8.57 4.04 -26.32
CA ARG A 506 9.46 2.88 -26.24
C ARG A 506 9.84 2.46 -27.65
N ARG A 507 10.96 1.75 -27.75
CA ARG A 507 11.53 1.40 -29.04
C ARG A 507 10.81 0.25 -29.76
N GLU A 508 10.08 -0.57 -29.01
CA GLU A 508 9.65 -1.91 -29.44
C GLU A 508 8.17 -2.02 -29.85
N PHE A 509 7.51 -0.94 -30.28
CA PHE A 509 6.19 -1.09 -30.90
C PHE A 509 6.31 -1.79 -32.26
N ILE A 510 6.24 -3.11 -32.25
CA ILE A 510 6.10 -3.95 -33.43
C ILE A 510 4.64 -3.89 -33.85
N ASN A 511 4.37 -3.32 -35.04
CA ASN A 511 3.04 -3.09 -35.61
C ASN A 511 1.98 -4.12 -35.19
N GLY A 512 1.11 -3.71 -34.27
CA GLY A 512 -0.12 -4.44 -33.91
C GLY A 512 -0.05 -5.31 -32.64
N GLN A 513 1.12 -5.50 -32.02
CA GLN A 513 1.24 -6.24 -30.77
C GLN A 513 1.52 -5.30 -29.60
N GLN A 514 0.64 -5.31 -28.59
CA GLN A 514 0.85 -4.58 -27.33
C GLN A 514 1.62 -5.49 -26.36
N ASP A 515 2.70 -4.97 -25.80
CA ASP A 515 3.52 -5.65 -24.79
C ASP A 515 2.77 -5.77 -23.46
N ASN A 516 3.20 -6.65 -22.54
CA ASN A 516 2.57 -6.79 -21.22
C ASN A 516 3.48 -6.28 -20.10
N LEU A 517 2.92 -5.45 -19.22
CA LEU A 517 3.54 -5.11 -17.93
C LEU A 517 2.83 -5.91 -16.84
N ILE A 518 3.51 -6.96 -16.39
CA ILE A 518 3.01 -7.89 -15.40
C ILE A 518 3.63 -7.51 -14.05
N LEU A 519 2.79 -7.14 -13.10
CA LEU A 519 3.21 -6.95 -11.71
C LEU A 519 2.58 -8.06 -10.86
N ARG A 520 3.39 -8.79 -10.10
CA ARG A 520 2.92 -9.73 -9.08
C ARG A 520 3.42 -9.23 -7.73
N GLY A 521 2.56 -8.57 -6.98
CA GLY A 521 3.04 -7.84 -5.82
C GLY A 521 2.01 -6.97 -5.13
N ALA A 522 2.46 -5.81 -4.66
CA ALA A 522 1.65 -4.77 -4.03
C ALA A 522 2.08 -3.41 -4.61
N ILE A 523 1.19 -2.43 -4.72
CA ILE A 523 1.49 -1.07 -5.21
C ILE A 523 0.96 -0.05 -4.22
N THR A 524 1.75 0.96 -3.93
CA THR A 524 1.28 2.17 -3.26
C THR A 524 1.87 3.35 -4.00
N GLU A 525 1.05 4.21 -4.60
CA GLU A 525 1.54 5.32 -5.44
C GLU A 525 0.77 6.62 -5.20
N ALA A 526 1.50 7.75 -5.15
CA ALA A 526 0.91 9.06 -4.86
C ALA A 526 0.08 9.59 -6.05
N CYS A 527 0.54 9.32 -7.27
CA CYS A 527 -0.22 9.53 -8.50
C CYS A 527 0.04 8.38 -9.44
N ARG A 528 -0.84 8.18 -10.42
CA ARG A 528 -0.74 7.05 -11.33
C ARG A 528 0.39 7.25 -12.33
N GLY A 529 1.19 6.22 -12.56
CA GLY A 529 2.11 6.19 -13.70
C GLY A 529 1.44 5.72 -14.98
N VAL A 530 1.94 6.19 -16.12
CA VAL A 530 1.50 5.71 -17.43
C VAL A 530 2.37 4.53 -17.83
N VAL A 531 1.76 3.53 -18.45
CA VAL A 531 2.46 2.34 -18.96
C VAL A 531 2.33 2.18 -20.47
N GLY A 532 1.37 2.88 -21.09
CA GLY A 532 1.05 2.77 -22.51
C GLY A 532 -0.27 3.45 -22.84
N ILE A 533 -0.52 3.66 -24.14
CA ILE A 533 -1.83 4.00 -24.71
C ILE A 533 -2.30 2.77 -25.49
N THR A 534 -3.52 2.29 -25.25
CA THR A 534 -4.08 1.12 -25.96
C THR A 534 -4.03 1.31 -27.47
N GLY A 535 -3.60 0.28 -28.19
CA GLY A 535 -3.46 0.32 -29.65
C GLY A 535 -2.30 1.20 -30.15
N SER A 536 -1.40 1.60 -29.25
CA SER A 536 -0.18 2.34 -29.54
C SER A 536 1.00 1.70 -28.80
N ASP A 537 2.17 2.30 -28.95
CA ASP A 537 3.38 1.94 -28.23
C ASP A 537 3.21 2.06 -26.70
N GLY A 538 3.47 0.96 -26.00
CA GLY A 538 3.32 0.83 -24.55
C GLY A 538 2.95 -0.59 -24.09
N TYR A 539 2.54 -0.69 -22.83
CA TYR A 539 2.18 -1.94 -22.16
C TYR A 539 0.68 -2.03 -21.84
N LEU A 540 0.14 -3.25 -21.87
CA LEU A 540 -1.12 -3.64 -21.24
C LEU A 540 -0.85 -4.12 -19.81
N LYS A 541 -1.71 -3.74 -18.85
CA LYS A 541 -1.49 -4.00 -17.41
C LYS A 541 -2.07 -5.33 -16.96
N PHE A 542 -1.24 -6.13 -16.29
CA PHE A 542 -1.64 -7.36 -15.62
C PHE A 542 -1.12 -7.36 -14.19
N TYR A 543 -1.96 -6.92 -13.26
CA TYR A 543 -1.55 -6.71 -11.88
C TYR A 543 -2.22 -7.74 -10.97
N TYR A 544 -1.38 -8.46 -10.23
CA TYR A 544 -1.75 -9.59 -9.42
C TYR A 544 -1.27 -9.37 -7.99
N LEU A 545 -2.17 -9.56 -7.02
CA LEU A 545 -1.81 -9.44 -5.62
C LEU A 545 -0.97 -10.63 -5.22
N ASP A 546 0.22 -10.35 -4.71
CA ASP A 546 0.95 -11.33 -3.91
C ASP A 546 0.49 -11.22 -2.46
N SER A 547 -0.39 -12.13 -2.04
CA SER A 547 -0.97 -12.12 -0.70
C SER A 547 0.06 -12.33 0.41
N ARG A 548 1.25 -12.89 0.09
CA ARG A 548 2.33 -13.07 1.06
C ARG A 548 2.86 -11.73 1.57
N LEU A 549 2.78 -10.71 0.73
CA LEU A 549 3.18 -9.34 1.09
C LEU A 549 2.27 -8.75 2.17
N LEU A 550 1.05 -9.27 2.35
CA LEU A 550 0.11 -8.79 3.38
C LEU A 550 0.60 -9.07 4.82
N GLU A 551 1.54 -9.98 5.01
CA GLU A 551 2.03 -10.38 6.33
C GLU A 551 3.23 -9.55 6.82
N GLY A 552 3.57 -8.47 6.11
CA GLY A 552 4.86 -7.80 6.28
C GLY A 552 5.62 -7.90 4.99
N VAL A 553 5.69 -6.80 4.24
CA VAL A 553 6.53 -6.74 3.05
C VAL A 553 7.96 -7.11 3.50
N LEU A 554 8.55 -6.40 4.46
CA LEU A 554 9.96 -6.52 4.85
C LEU A 554 10.20 -5.92 6.25
N PRO A 555 11.37 -6.13 6.92
CA PRO A 555 11.74 -5.35 8.12
C PRO A 555 11.77 -3.86 7.75
N GLY A 556 10.72 -3.12 8.10
CA GLY A 556 10.58 -1.73 7.66
C GLY A 556 9.35 -0.99 8.17
N ASP A 557 8.27 -1.69 8.57
CA ASP A 557 6.96 -1.07 8.87
C ASP A 557 6.58 0.04 7.87
N PHE A 558 6.82 -0.20 6.58
CA PHE A 558 6.60 0.81 5.54
C PHE A 558 5.17 0.72 5.01
N TRP A 559 4.20 0.96 5.88
CA TRP A 559 2.78 0.97 5.54
C TRP A 559 2.23 2.40 5.57
N LEU A 560 1.71 2.87 4.43
CA LEU A 560 1.22 4.25 4.26
C LEU A 560 -0.31 4.36 4.43
N GLN A 561 -1.00 3.36 4.99
CA GLN A 561 -2.47 3.30 4.87
C GLN A 561 -3.26 3.98 5.98
N GLY A 562 -2.94 4.05 7.26
CA GLY A 562 -3.84 4.69 8.27
C GLY A 562 -5.17 3.98 8.58
N LYS A 563 -5.79 3.17 7.71
CA LYS A 563 -6.94 2.32 8.10
C LYS A 563 -6.44 1.16 8.98
N TYR A 564 -6.99 1.00 10.19
CA TYR A 564 -6.68 -0.12 11.09
C TYR A 564 -7.82 -1.13 11.09
N ILE A 565 -7.48 -2.42 11.06
CA ILE A 565 -8.44 -3.52 11.10
C ILE A 565 -8.10 -4.48 12.25
N PRO A 566 -9.09 -5.15 12.86
CA PRO A 566 -8.85 -6.23 13.81
C PRO A 566 -7.97 -7.32 13.20
N ALA A 567 -7.02 -7.82 13.98
CA ALA A 567 -6.28 -9.03 13.66
C ALA A 567 -7.25 -10.24 13.69
N PRO A 568 -7.04 -11.27 12.85
CA PRO A 568 -7.82 -12.51 12.94
C PRO A 568 -7.80 -13.07 14.37
N ALA A 569 -8.99 -13.38 14.91
CA ALA A 569 -9.19 -13.82 16.31
C ALA A 569 -8.66 -12.85 17.39
N GLY A 570 -8.38 -11.60 17.02
CA GLY A 570 -7.83 -10.57 17.89
C GLY A 570 -8.88 -9.81 18.70
N TRP A 571 -10.18 -10.08 18.50
CA TRP A 571 -11.28 -9.42 19.21
C TRP A 571 -11.73 -10.25 20.42
N ARG A 572 -11.77 -9.64 21.59
CA ARG A 572 -12.30 -10.23 22.81
C ARG A 572 -13.24 -9.23 23.49
N ASP A 573 -14.46 -9.68 23.74
CA ASP A 573 -15.44 -9.00 24.59
C ASP A 573 -15.58 -9.82 25.86
N TYR A 574 -15.36 -9.19 27.01
CA TYR A 574 -15.51 -9.82 28.30
C TYR A 574 -16.27 -8.94 29.30
N ARG A 575 -16.94 -9.64 30.22
CA ARG A 575 -17.65 -9.08 31.38
C ARG A 575 -16.69 -9.05 32.54
N ASN A 576 -16.49 -7.88 33.14
CA ASN A 576 -15.69 -7.74 34.37
C ASN A 576 -16.60 -7.55 35.58
#